data_AF-W2RPZ0-F1
#
_entry.id   AF-W2RPZ0-F1
#
_cell.length_a   1.000
_cell.length_b   1.000
_cell.length_c   1.000
_cell.angle_alpha   90.00
_cell.angle_beta   90.00
_cell.angle_gamma   90.00
#
_symmetry.space_group_name_H-M   'P 1'
#
loop_
_entity.id
_entity.type
_entity.pdbx_description
1 polymer ?
#
loop_
_entity_poly.entity_id
_entity_poly.type
_entity_poly.pdbx_seq_one_letter_code
_entity_poly.pdbx_strand_id
1 'polypeptide(L)'
;MPGAFPELSPPPSPPADMKRQNMSKSKKTKKKAEKKERQQEQEEEHVLDDSHHQGSTNESQQFPTPNASADLATPANTAASSLASLNPEAATFRMPTIPEEAGQVVPTNGRPFSFDSGNRVLICRLPSCDKQTSAFDGKSVACPACGPNSLVRYCSKEHMYADTRLHFLYYCGRFPVFEPIDQNTLAPARARQPRPYLRPTPGANLHTIEHHRQAVYFAMEGDNSGDYFIFDDIHLLREIDTPTLDQVGSCRGKGDLVARIVPPENEDVHDHRKQRFRLLVVRCLNSGASNEQGLKDCIDLAAMIRQDLVNRGSWSEDMITYLTMQMKQEFGFQLPEDMMR
;
A
#
# COMPACT_ATOMS: atom_id res chain seq x y z
N MET A 1 -30.45 -52.52 35.12
CA MET A 1 -30.45 -52.92 33.70
C MET A 1 -29.56 -51.96 32.93
N PRO A 2 -28.25 -52.23 32.77
CA PRO A 2 -27.38 -51.44 31.90
C PRO A 2 -27.33 -52.06 30.49
N GLY A 3 -27.57 -51.23 29.47
CA GLY A 3 -27.52 -51.61 28.05
C GLY A 3 -26.09 -51.62 27.52
N ALA A 4 -25.76 -52.66 26.74
CA ALA A 4 -24.49 -52.85 26.06
C ALA A 4 -24.41 -52.01 24.76
N PHE A 5 -23.27 -51.36 24.54
CA PHE A 5 -22.90 -50.79 23.23
C PHE A 5 -22.11 -51.82 22.42
N PRO A 6 -22.31 -51.90 21.09
CA PRO A 6 -21.56 -52.84 20.24
C PRO A 6 -20.18 -52.30 19.85
N GLU A 7 -19.22 -53.21 19.84
CA GLU A 7 -17.80 -53.05 19.49
C GLU A 7 -17.63 -52.84 17.97
N LEU A 8 -16.96 -51.75 17.55
CA LEU A 8 -16.62 -51.46 16.15
C LEU A 8 -15.23 -52.01 15.83
N SER A 9 -15.13 -52.85 14.80
CA SER A 9 -13.87 -53.39 14.29
C SER A 9 -13.00 -52.33 13.60
N PRO A 10 -11.66 -52.42 13.67
CA PRO A 10 -10.76 -51.45 13.06
C PRO A 10 -10.64 -51.63 11.53
N PRO A 11 -10.33 -50.55 10.78
CA PRO A 11 -10.24 -50.59 9.33
C PRO A 11 -8.94 -51.26 8.82
N PRO A 12 -8.96 -51.82 7.60
CA PRO A 12 -7.79 -52.51 7.03
C PRO A 12 -6.69 -51.54 6.57
N SER A 13 -5.44 -52.01 6.69
CA SER A 13 -4.24 -51.27 6.30
C SER A 13 -4.05 -51.20 4.76
N PRO A 14 -3.49 -50.10 4.21
CA PRO A 14 -3.32 -49.94 2.77
C PRO A 14 -2.14 -50.75 2.19
N PRO A 15 -2.20 -51.16 0.91
CA PRO A 15 -1.19 -52.02 0.27
C PRO A 15 0.13 -51.29 -0.06
N ALA A 16 1.23 -52.04 0.00
CA ALA A 16 2.62 -51.58 0.03
C ALA A 16 3.19 -50.99 -1.28
N ASP A 17 2.44 -50.97 -2.38
CA ASP A 17 2.99 -50.65 -3.72
C ASP A 17 2.97 -49.16 -4.12
N MET A 18 2.38 -48.25 -3.34
CA MET A 18 2.39 -46.81 -3.65
C MET A 18 3.71 -46.09 -3.31
N LYS A 19 4.62 -46.71 -2.54
CA LYS A 19 5.86 -46.03 -2.10
C LYS A 19 6.95 -45.93 -3.19
N ARG A 20 6.93 -46.77 -4.22
CA ARG A 20 8.00 -46.77 -5.26
C ARG A 20 7.81 -45.74 -6.37
N GLN A 21 6.60 -45.26 -6.65
CA GLN A 21 6.36 -44.29 -7.73
C GLN A 21 6.59 -42.82 -7.34
N ASN A 22 6.59 -42.49 -6.04
CA ASN A 22 6.78 -41.11 -5.59
C ASN A 22 8.26 -40.68 -5.48
N MET A 23 9.19 -41.62 -5.30
CA MET A 23 10.62 -41.29 -5.19
C MET A 23 11.28 -40.93 -6.54
N SER A 24 10.75 -41.42 -7.66
CA SER A 24 11.28 -41.15 -9.01
C SER A 24 10.80 -39.82 -9.59
N LYS A 25 9.59 -39.37 -9.23
CA LYS A 25 9.07 -38.04 -9.64
C LYS A 25 9.75 -36.89 -8.89
N SER A 26 10.10 -37.07 -7.62
CA SER A 26 10.75 -36.05 -6.77
C SER A 26 12.19 -35.72 -7.23
N LYS A 27 12.94 -36.70 -7.75
CA LYS A 27 14.31 -36.46 -8.28
C LYS A 27 14.32 -35.70 -9.61
N LYS A 28 13.25 -35.80 -10.42
CA LYS A 28 13.17 -35.16 -11.74
C LYS A 28 12.79 -33.68 -11.67
N THR A 29 12.04 -33.28 -10.64
CA THR A 29 11.69 -31.87 -10.38
C THR A 29 12.86 -31.11 -9.75
N LYS A 30 13.62 -31.71 -8.83
CA LYS A 30 14.79 -31.05 -8.21
C LYS A 30 15.87 -30.67 -9.23
N LYS A 31 16.18 -31.57 -10.18
CA LYS A 31 17.19 -31.31 -11.24
C LYS A 31 16.76 -30.25 -12.26
N LYS A 32 15.45 -29.97 -12.38
CA LYS A 32 14.93 -28.92 -13.26
C LYS A 32 14.95 -27.53 -12.59
N ALA A 33 14.86 -27.49 -11.26
CA ALA A 33 14.96 -26.25 -10.49
C ALA A 33 16.40 -25.71 -10.45
N GLU A 34 17.40 -26.56 -10.14
CA GLU A 34 18.82 -26.16 -10.12
C GLU A 34 19.34 -25.68 -11.49
N LYS A 35 18.82 -26.24 -12.59
CA LYS A 35 19.19 -25.78 -13.94
C LYS A 35 18.61 -24.40 -14.27
N LYS A 36 17.47 -24.02 -13.69
CA LYS A 36 16.82 -22.73 -13.93
C LYS A 36 17.48 -21.62 -13.11
N GLU A 37 17.92 -21.93 -11.90
CA GLU A 37 18.64 -20.99 -11.01
C GLU A 37 20.01 -20.61 -11.59
N ARG A 38 20.78 -21.60 -12.06
CA ARG A 38 22.06 -21.33 -12.77
C ARG A 38 21.92 -20.53 -14.06
N GLN A 39 20.76 -20.59 -14.70
CA GLN A 39 20.51 -19.83 -15.93
C GLN A 39 20.14 -18.38 -15.64
N GLN A 40 19.55 -18.13 -14.46
CA GLN A 40 19.19 -16.79 -13.99
C GLN A 40 20.41 -16.04 -13.43
N GLU A 41 21.33 -16.73 -12.75
CA GLU A 41 22.61 -16.13 -12.30
C GLU A 41 23.52 -15.72 -13.47
N GLN A 42 23.51 -16.47 -14.59
CA GLN A 42 24.28 -16.13 -15.79
C GLN A 42 23.70 -14.94 -16.58
N GLU A 43 22.39 -14.67 -16.47
CA GLU A 43 21.78 -13.49 -17.08
C GLU A 43 22.05 -12.21 -16.26
N GLU A 44 22.20 -12.30 -14.93
CA GLU A 44 22.53 -11.15 -14.09
C GLU A 44 24.00 -10.71 -14.22
N GLU A 45 24.95 -11.63 -14.44
CA GLU A 45 26.36 -11.26 -14.69
C GLU A 45 26.56 -10.55 -16.03
N HIS A 46 25.77 -10.86 -17.06
CA HIS A 46 25.90 -10.24 -18.39
C HIS A 46 25.35 -8.80 -18.45
N VAL A 47 24.59 -8.34 -17.43
CA VAL A 47 24.04 -6.96 -17.39
C VAL A 47 25.02 -5.96 -16.78
N LEU A 48 26.07 -6.42 -16.08
CA LEU A 48 27.02 -5.53 -15.39
C LEU A 48 28.25 -5.14 -16.22
N ASP A 49 28.49 -5.73 -17.40
CA ASP A 49 29.72 -5.51 -18.18
C ASP A 49 29.58 -4.46 -19.31
N ASP A 50 28.37 -3.94 -19.57
CA ASP A 50 28.13 -2.96 -20.66
C ASP A 50 28.27 -1.48 -20.21
N SER A 51 28.87 -1.24 -19.03
CA SER A 51 28.96 0.10 -18.40
C SER A 51 30.33 0.77 -18.52
N HIS A 52 31.13 0.45 -19.55
CA HIS A 52 32.40 1.15 -19.78
C HIS A 52 32.67 1.37 -21.27
N HIS A 53 32.07 2.40 -21.87
CA HIS A 53 32.73 3.20 -22.92
C HIS A 53 32.05 4.56 -23.15
N GLN A 54 32.90 5.56 -23.43
CA GLN A 54 32.65 6.98 -23.74
C GLN A 54 32.53 7.91 -22.51
N GLY A 55 33.32 8.97 -22.36
CA GLY A 55 34.19 9.68 -23.29
C GLY A 55 34.08 11.19 -22.99
N SER A 56 35.19 11.77 -22.55
CA SER A 56 35.37 13.16 -22.08
C SER A 56 35.08 14.24 -23.14
N THR A 57 34.57 15.42 -22.72
CA THR A 57 35.18 16.74 -23.04
C THR A 57 34.64 17.87 -22.15
N ASN A 58 35.55 18.79 -21.82
CA ASN A 58 35.44 20.02 -21.01
C ASN A 58 34.36 21.02 -21.48
N GLU A 59 33.84 21.83 -20.55
CA GLU A 59 34.11 23.29 -20.54
C GLU A 59 33.57 23.99 -19.28
N SER A 60 34.36 24.94 -18.80
CA SER A 60 34.11 25.81 -17.65
C SER A 60 33.00 26.81 -17.92
N GLN A 61 32.17 27.13 -16.92
CA GLN A 61 31.56 28.45 -16.84
C GLN A 61 31.16 28.82 -15.40
N GLN A 62 31.49 30.06 -15.07
CA GLN A 62 31.50 30.70 -13.77
C GLN A 62 30.10 31.07 -13.27
N PHE A 63 29.93 30.99 -11.95
CA PHE A 63 28.85 31.64 -11.21
C PHE A 63 29.02 33.16 -11.17
N PRO A 64 27.91 33.91 -11.17
CA PRO A 64 27.85 35.16 -10.44
C PRO A 64 26.78 35.10 -9.33
N THR A 65 27.23 35.37 -8.12
CA THR A 65 26.42 35.90 -7.00
C THR A 65 25.80 37.24 -7.36
N PRO A 66 24.72 37.66 -6.69
CA PRO A 66 24.85 38.92 -5.97
C PRO A 66 24.24 38.97 -4.57
N ASN A 67 24.89 39.86 -3.82
CA ASN A 67 24.70 40.34 -2.46
C ASN A 67 23.28 40.70 -2.01
N ALA A 68 23.14 40.56 -0.70
CA ALA A 68 22.14 41.18 0.16
C ALA A 68 22.22 42.72 0.16
N SER A 69 21.07 43.37 0.38
CA SER A 69 20.97 44.60 1.14
C SER A 69 19.60 44.64 1.83
N ALA A 70 19.65 44.86 3.13
CA ALA A 70 18.50 45.10 4.00
C ALA A 70 17.99 46.53 3.81
N ASP A 71 16.70 46.75 4.02
CA ASP A 71 16.24 48.00 4.62
C ASP A 71 14.94 47.77 5.41
N LEU A 72 14.93 48.40 6.58
CA LEU A 72 14.00 48.27 7.68
C LEU A 72 13.20 49.57 7.76
N ALA A 73 11.88 49.53 7.64
CA ALA A 73 11.01 50.63 8.10
C ALA A 73 9.55 50.17 8.30
N THR A 74 9.11 50.21 9.55
CA THR A 74 7.72 50.33 10.04
C THR A 74 7.76 51.46 11.09
N PRO A 75 6.65 52.01 11.63
CA PRO A 75 5.22 51.70 11.47
C PRO A 75 4.27 52.93 11.34
N ALA A 76 2.98 52.71 11.06
CA ALA A 76 1.88 53.53 11.59
C ALA A 76 0.53 52.81 11.50
N ASN A 77 -0.12 52.65 12.67
CA ASN A 77 -1.49 52.20 12.86
C ASN A 77 -2.50 53.28 12.43
N THR A 78 -3.62 52.90 11.82
CA THR A 78 -4.95 53.44 12.22
C THR A 78 -6.06 52.46 11.79
N ALA A 79 -6.91 52.10 12.75
CA ALA A 79 -8.10 51.28 12.59
C ALA A 79 -9.30 52.12 12.15
N ALA A 80 -10.17 51.56 11.29
CA ALA A 80 -11.62 51.73 11.38
C ALA A 80 -12.36 50.74 10.44
N SER A 81 -13.17 49.90 11.07
CA SER A 81 -14.38 49.21 10.64
C SER A 81 -14.89 49.37 9.20
N SER A 82 -15.14 48.23 8.54
CA SER A 82 -16.37 48.04 7.75
C SER A 82 -16.72 46.55 7.65
N LEU A 83 -17.81 46.20 8.33
CA LEU A 83 -18.59 44.98 8.14
C LEU A 83 -19.21 45.00 6.75
N ALA A 84 -18.81 44.07 5.87
CA ALA A 84 -19.58 43.72 4.69
C ALA A 84 -19.34 42.24 4.33
N SER A 85 -20.36 41.45 4.62
CA SER A 85 -20.77 40.20 3.96
C SER A 85 -19.70 39.38 3.23
N LEU A 86 -19.15 38.37 3.92
CA LEU A 86 -18.57 37.22 3.24
C LEU A 86 -19.69 36.20 3.00
N ASN A 87 -20.20 36.27 1.78
CA ASN A 87 -20.97 35.22 1.11
C ASN A 87 -20.11 33.94 1.12
N PRO A 88 -20.63 32.75 1.47
CA PRO A 88 -19.89 31.52 1.31
C PRO A 88 -19.89 31.19 -0.18
N GLU A 89 -18.91 31.70 -0.91
CA GLU A 89 -18.58 31.12 -2.20
C GLU A 89 -18.23 29.66 -1.92
N ALA A 90 -19.14 28.79 -2.36
CA ALA A 90 -18.89 27.39 -2.56
C ALA A 90 -17.57 27.27 -3.31
N ALA A 91 -16.51 26.94 -2.56
CA ALA A 91 -15.28 26.42 -3.11
C ALA A 91 -15.70 25.24 -3.96
N THR A 92 -15.86 25.49 -5.25
CA THR A 92 -16.19 24.51 -6.24
C THR A 92 -14.93 23.67 -6.31
N PHE A 93 -14.91 22.60 -5.52
CA PHE A 93 -13.92 21.56 -5.62
C PHE A 93 -14.09 21.00 -7.03
N ARG A 94 -13.39 21.60 -8.01
CA ARG A 94 -13.37 21.11 -9.37
C ARG A 94 -12.90 19.67 -9.25
N MET A 95 -13.79 18.73 -9.55
CA MET A 95 -13.41 17.34 -9.80
C MET A 95 -12.13 17.39 -10.61
N PRO A 96 -11.00 16.84 -10.13
CA PRO A 96 -9.80 16.89 -10.93
C PRO A 96 -10.01 15.87 -12.04
N THR A 97 -10.54 16.35 -13.16
CA THR A 97 -10.77 15.60 -14.38
C THR A 97 -9.41 15.06 -14.82
N ILE A 98 -9.37 13.80 -15.23
CA ILE A 98 -8.29 13.37 -16.11
C ILE A 98 -8.42 14.26 -17.36
N PRO A 99 -7.35 14.90 -17.85
CA PRO A 99 -7.42 15.66 -19.10
C PRO A 99 -8.13 14.79 -20.14
N GLU A 100 -9.15 15.33 -20.80
CA GLU A 100 -9.97 14.60 -21.77
C GLU A 100 -9.11 13.96 -22.89
N GLU A 101 -7.91 14.51 -23.12
CA GLU A 101 -6.86 13.95 -23.99
C GLU A 101 -6.27 12.60 -23.52
N ALA A 102 -6.26 12.30 -22.22
CA ALA A 102 -5.90 10.97 -21.72
C ALA A 102 -7.09 9.98 -21.76
N GLY A 103 -8.31 10.47 -22.02
CA GLY A 103 -9.56 9.71 -22.02
C GLY A 103 -10.06 9.26 -23.40
N GLN A 104 -9.63 9.87 -24.51
CA GLN A 104 -9.90 9.32 -25.83
C GLN A 104 -8.89 8.21 -26.14
N VAL A 105 -9.20 7.00 -25.68
CA VAL A 105 -8.63 5.79 -26.27
C VAL A 105 -9.19 5.69 -27.68
N VAL A 106 -8.51 6.34 -28.64
CA VAL A 106 -8.78 6.11 -30.06
C VAL A 106 -8.55 4.62 -30.28
N PRO A 107 -9.53 3.88 -30.84
CA PRO A 107 -9.34 2.47 -31.13
C PRO A 107 -8.10 2.33 -31.99
N THR A 108 -7.06 1.72 -31.43
CA THR A 108 -5.90 1.33 -32.19
C THR A 108 -6.37 0.25 -33.16
N ASN A 109 -6.12 0.43 -34.46
CA ASN A 109 -6.46 -0.50 -35.54
C ASN A 109 -5.92 -1.92 -35.30
N GLY A 110 -6.52 -2.69 -34.38
CA GLY A 110 -6.08 -4.02 -33.94
C GLY A 110 -4.76 -4.08 -33.16
N ARG A 111 -4.14 -2.96 -32.79
CA ARG A 111 -2.83 -2.96 -32.08
C ARG A 111 -3.00 -2.91 -30.55
N PRO A 112 -2.18 -3.63 -29.77
CA PRO A 112 -2.19 -3.51 -28.32
C PRO A 112 -1.95 -2.07 -27.85
N PHE A 113 -2.58 -1.69 -26.73
CA PHE A 113 -2.32 -0.44 -26.04
C PHE A 113 -0.88 -0.41 -25.52
N SER A 114 -0.15 0.66 -25.83
CA SER A 114 1.25 0.85 -25.44
C SER A 114 1.35 2.09 -24.56
N PHE A 115 1.86 1.93 -23.35
CA PHE A 115 2.08 3.04 -22.42
C PHE A 115 3.18 4.01 -22.89
N ASP A 116 4.11 3.53 -23.70
CA ASP A 116 5.27 4.32 -24.18
C ASP A 116 5.06 4.84 -25.62
N SER A 117 3.90 4.59 -26.23
CA SER A 117 3.59 5.14 -27.56
C SER A 117 3.44 6.67 -27.46
N GLY A 118 4.37 7.39 -28.11
CA GLY A 118 4.77 8.79 -27.88
C GLY A 118 3.73 9.92 -27.96
N ASN A 119 2.44 9.62 -27.90
CA ASN A 119 1.34 10.59 -27.77
C ASN A 119 0.66 10.57 -26.40
N ARG A 120 1.06 9.69 -25.47
CA ARG A 120 0.39 9.52 -24.15
C ARG A 120 1.39 9.58 -23.01
N VAL A 121 1.95 10.76 -22.78
CA VAL A 121 2.69 11.01 -21.54
C VAL A 121 1.70 10.91 -20.37
N LEU A 122 1.79 9.83 -19.59
CA LEU A 122 1.01 9.73 -18.36
C LEU A 122 1.66 10.63 -17.31
N ILE A 123 0.98 11.71 -16.95
CA ILE A 123 1.46 12.64 -15.93
C ILE A 123 1.11 12.09 -14.54
N CYS A 124 1.98 12.31 -13.57
CA CYS A 124 1.72 11.96 -12.17
C CYS A 124 0.39 12.56 -11.70
N ARG A 125 -0.45 11.75 -11.05
CA ARG A 125 -1.79 12.17 -10.60
C ARG A 125 -1.78 13.09 -9.38
N LEU A 126 -0.71 13.08 -8.57
CA LEU A 126 -0.60 13.95 -7.40
C LEU A 126 -0.77 15.41 -7.85
N PRO A 127 -1.70 16.18 -7.26
CA PRO A 127 -1.84 17.60 -7.57
C PRO A 127 -0.50 18.32 -7.44
N SER A 128 -0.20 19.27 -8.33
CA SER A 128 1.07 20.01 -8.41
C SER A 128 2.31 19.22 -8.87
N CYS A 129 2.20 17.93 -9.18
CA CYS A 129 3.27 17.17 -9.82
C CYS A 129 3.07 17.13 -11.35
N ASP A 130 4.05 17.60 -12.09
CA ASP A 130 4.09 17.59 -13.56
C ASP A 130 5.01 16.49 -14.13
N LYS A 131 5.63 15.68 -13.25
CA LYS A 131 6.51 14.59 -13.67
C LYS A 131 5.78 13.59 -14.54
N GLN A 132 6.44 13.24 -15.64
CA GLN A 132 6.01 12.15 -16.50
C GLN A 132 6.20 10.81 -15.77
N THR A 133 5.30 9.88 -16.03
CA THR A 133 5.34 8.52 -15.51
C THR A 133 5.50 7.55 -16.67
N SER A 134 6.32 6.52 -16.49
CA SER A 134 6.43 5.42 -17.44
C SER A 134 5.85 4.14 -16.82
N ALA A 135 5.35 3.26 -17.67
CA ALA A 135 4.99 1.93 -17.22
C ALA A 135 6.19 0.99 -17.07
N PHE A 136 7.33 1.34 -17.65
CA PHE A 136 8.48 0.47 -17.69
C PHE A 136 9.57 0.82 -16.66
N ASP A 137 9.63 2.06 -16.20
CA ASP A 137 10.73 2.59 -15.38
C ASP A 137 10.91 1.96 -13.97
N GLY A 138 9.95 1.16 -13.49
CA GLY A 138 9.93 0.57 -12.15
C GLY A 138 9.81 1.56 -10.98
N LYS A 139 9.87 2.87 -11.25
CA LYS A 139 9.75 3.95 -10.25
C LYS A 139 8.31 4.44 -10.14
N SER A 140 7.67 4.57 -11.28
CA SER A 140 6.28 4.94 -11.40
C SER A 140 5.39 3.80 -10.93
N VAL A 141 4.40 4.14 -10.11
CA VAL A 141 3.49 3.19 -9.48
C VAL A 141 2.06 3.45 -9.87
N ALA A 142 1.28 2.37 -9.92
CA ALA A 142 -0.17 2.43 -9.97
C ALA A 142 -0.72 1.90 -8.64
N CYS A 143 -1.89 2.38 -8.25
CA CYS A 143 -2.58 1.88 -7.08
C CYS A 143 -2.74 0.34 -7.15
N PRO A 144 -2.34 -0.41 -6.12
CA PRO A 144 -2.47 -1.87 -6.12
C PRO A 144 -3.89 -2.41 -6.27
N ALA A 145 -4.89 -1.66 -5.81
CA ALA A 145 -6.29 -2.02 -6.04
C ALA A 145 -6.70 -1.93 -7.52
N CYS A 146 -6.15 -0.94 -8.25
CA CYS A 146 -6.40 -0.71 -9.67
C CYS A 146 -5.60 -1.67 -10.56
N GLY A 147 -4.43 -2.08 -10.09
CA GLY A 147 -3.53 -2.98 -10.82
C GLY A 147 -2.73 -2.29 -11.93
N PRO A 148 -1.95 -3.08 -12.70
CA PRO A 148 -0.98 -2.56 -13.66
C PRO A 148 -1.59 -1.87 -14.88
N ASN A 149 -2.89 -2.08 -15.13
CA ASN A 149 -3.63 -1.60 -16.29
C ASN A 149 -4.29 -0.23 -16.06
N SER A 150 -4.03 0.41 -14.93
CA SER A 150 -4.61 1.72 -14.65
C SER A 150 -3.95 2.83 -15.47
N LEU A 151 -4.76 3.75 -15.99
CA LEU A 151 -4.30 5.02 -16.55
C LEU A 151 -3.86 6.01 -15.46
N VAL A 152 -4.25 5.77 -14.21
CA VAL A 152 -3.90 6.64 -13.08
C VAL A 152 -2.60 6.16 -12.45
N ARG A 153 -1.58 7.02 -12.50
CA ARG A 153 -0.22 6.70 -12.06
C ARG A 153 0.41 7.81 -11.23
N TYR A 154 1.40 7.42 -10.45
CA TYR A 154 2.21 8.31 -9.63
C TYR A 154 3.67 8.08 -9.98
N CYS A 155 4.48 9.13 -10.00
CA CYS A 155 5.90 9.02 -10.31
C CYS A 155 6.71 8.33 -9.19
N SER A 156 6.12 8.14 -8.01
CA SER A 156 6.74 7.44 -6.88
C SER A 156 5.70 6.90 -5.89
N LYS A 157 6.16 6.06 -4.94
CA LYS A 157 5.31 5.53 -3.86
C LYS A 157 4.82 6.64 -2.94
N GLU A 158 5.70 7.59 -2.62
CA GLU A 158 5.41 8.72 -1.73
C GLU A 158 4.27 9.57 -2.29
N HIS A 159 4.25 9.81 -3.61
CA HIS A 159 3.16 10.53 -4.26
C HIS A 159 1.84 9.75 -4.24
N MET A 160 1.88 8.43 -4.38
CA MET A 160 0.69 7.58 -4.21
C MET A 160 0.19 7.63 -2.75
N TYR A 161 1.09 7.58 -1.77
CA TYR A 161 0.74 7.67 -0.35
C TYR A 161 0.09 9.02 0.00
N ALA A 162 0.69 10.13 -0.46
CA ALA A 162 0.12 11.46 -0.27
C ALA A 162 -1.26 11.63 -0.91
N ASP A 163 -1.53 10.96 -2.03
CA ASP A 163 -2.80 11.06 -2.75
C ASP A 163 -3.78 9.92 -2.44
N THR A 164 -3.45 8.98 -1.53
CA THR A 164 -4.23 7.75 -1.32
C THR A 164 -5.71 8.02 -1.04
N ARG A 165 -6.01 9.11 -0.31
CA ARG A 165 -7.38 9.55 -0.03
C ARG A 165 -8.16 9.99 -1.26
N LEU A 166 -7.60 10.91 -2.04
CA LEU A 166 -8.26 11.39 -3.25
C LEU A 166 -8.35 10.28 -4.29
N HIS A 167 -7.31 9.43 -4.37
CA HIS A 167 -7.31 8.24 -5.21
C HIS A 167 -8.48 7.32 -4.91
N PHE A 168 -8.67 6.92 -3.65
CA PHE A 168 -9.78 6.06 -3.25
C PHE A 168 -11.14 6.64 -3.64
N LEU A 169 -11.35 7.93 -3.35
CA LEU A 169 -12.65 8.58 -3.54
C LEU A 169 -12.99 8.85 -5.01
N TYR A 170 -11.98 9.13 -5.86
CA TYR A 170 -12.22 9.66 -7.20
C TYR A 170 -11.67 8.82 -8.34
N TYR A 171 -10.66 7.99 -8.11
CA TYR A 171 -9.90 7.33 -9.19
C TYR A 171 -9.90 5.80 -9.10
N CYS A 172 -9.95 5.24 -7.90
CA CYS A 172 -9.75 3.82 -7.66
C CYS A 172 -10.74 2.98 -8.48
N GLY A 173 -10.21 2.18 -9.40
CA GLY A 173 -10.97 1.28 -10.29
C GLY A 173 -11.74 1.96 -11.44
N ARG A 174 -11.69 3.30 -11.58
CA ARG A 174 -12.52 4.02 -12.55
C ARG A 174 -11.90 4.20 -13.94
N PHE A 175 -10.58 4.10 -14.04
CA PHE A 175 -9.85 4.38 -15.28
C PHE A 175 -8.93 3.21 -15.69
N PRO A 176 -9.49 2.02 -15.96
CA PRO A 176 -8.72 0.91 -16.52
C PRO A 176 -8.51 1.07 -18.03
N VAL A 177 -7.40 0.54 -18.52
CA VAL A 177 -7.21 0.22 -19.95
C VAL A 177 -7.98 -1.07 -20.24
N PHE A 178 -8.90 -1.03 -21.20
CA PHE A 178 -9.74 -2.18 -21.57
C PHE A 178 -9.16 -2.99 -22.73
N GLU A 179 -8.30 -2.37 -23.54
CA GLU A 179 -7.63 -2.99 -24.66
C GLU A 179 -6.51 -3.94 -24.20
N PRO A 180 -6.13 -4.94 -25.02
CA PRO A 180 -4.93 -5.73 -24.78
C PRO A 180 -3.72 -4.81 -24.63
N ILE A 181 -2.97 -4.94 -23.55
CA ILE A 181 -1.78 -4.11 -23.29
C ILE A 181 -0.54 -4.82 -23.82
N ASP A 182 0.32 -4.07 -24.52
CA ASP A 182 1.66 -4.49 -24.87
C ASP A 182 2.47 -4.73 -23.59
N GLN A 183 2.73 -6.00 -23.29
CA GLN A 183 3.46 -6.42 -22.09
C GLN A 183 4.90 -5.88 -22.07
N ASN A 184 5.48 -5.55 -23.22
CA ASN A 184 6.83 -4.97 -23.29
C ASN A 184 6.87 -3.53 -22.78
N THR A 185 5.71 -2.87 -22.66
CA THR A 185 5.60 -1.54 -22.06
C THR A 185 5.28 -1.59 -20.57
N LEU A 186 5.15 -2.79 -19.99
CA LEU A 186 4.89 -2.96 -18.57
C LEU A 186 6.12 -3.54 -17.88
N ALA A 187 6.65 -2.83 -16.87
CA ALA A 187 7.57 -3.44 -15.92
C ALA A 187 6.94 -4.69 -15.26
N PRO A 188 7.74 -5.71 -14.92
CA PRO A 188 7.26 -6.93 -14.27
C PRO A 188 6.43 -6.64 -13.01
N ALA A 189 5.35 -7.40 -12.80
CA ALA A 189 4.42 -7.16 -11.69
C ALA A 189 5.10 -7.14 -10.31
N ARG A 190 6.07 -8.03 -10.08
CA ARG A 190 6.86 -8.08 -8.83
C ARG A 190 7.70 -6.82 -8.60
N ALA A 191 8.15 -6.15 -9.65
CA ALA A 191 8.89 -4.89 -9.53
C ALA A 191 7.99 -3.75 -9.05
N ARG A 192 6.67 -3.81 -9.31
CA ARG A 192 5.71 -2.79 -8.93
C ARG A 192 5.05 -3.03 -7.58
N GLN A 193 4.73 -4.30 -7.28
CA GLN A 193 3.96 -4.70 -6.10
C GLN A 193 4.59 -5.96 -5.49
N PRO A 194 5.35 -5.82 -4.39
CA PRO A 194 5.96 -6.96 -3.71
C PRO A 194 4.91 -7.92 -3.14
N ARG A 195 3.75 -7.39 -2.71
CA ARG A 195 2.66 -8.17 -2.10
C ARG A 195 1.34 -7.94 -2.83
N PRO A 196 0.43 -8.94 -2.86
CA PRO A 196 -0.89 -8.77 -3.45
C PRO A 196 -1.72 -7.75 -2.67
N TYR A 197 -2.51 -6.95 -3.37
CA TYR A 197 -3.51 -6.10 -2.73
C TYR A 197 -4.63 -6.96 -2.12
N LEU A 198 -4.95 -6.66 -0.86
CA LEU A 198 -5.98 -7.37 -0.11
C LEU A 198 -7.30 -6.63 -0.26
N ARG A 199 -8.24 -7.19 -1.01
CA ARG A 199 -9.62 -6.67 -1.10
C ARG A 199 -10.44 -7.24 0.06
N PRO A 200 -11.33 -6.44 0.67
CA PRO A 200 -12.32 -6.98 1.60
C PRO A 200 -13.12 -8.11 0.95
N THR A 201 -13.46 -9.12 1.75
CA THR A 201 -14.38 -10.18 1.33
C THR A 201 -15.74 -9.56 1.01
N PRO A 202 -16.45 -9.98 -0.05
CA PRO A 202 -17.81 -9.51 -0.30
C PRO A 202 -18.69 -9.62 0.95
N GLY A 203 -19.36 -8.52 1.32
CA GLY A 203 -20.20 -8.44 2.52
C GLY A 203 -19.48 -8.02 3.80
N ALA A 204 -18.13 -8.00 3.82
CA ALA A 204 -17.39 -7.29 4.86
C ALA A 204 -17.54 -5.79 4.58
N ASN A 205 -18.20 -5.04 5.47
CA ASN A 205 -18.40 -3.59 5.36
C ASN A 205 -17.09 -2.80 5.60
N LEU A 206 -16.02 -3.18 4.92
CA LEU A 206 -14.65 -2.68 5.07
C LEU A 206 -14.18 -1.93 3.82
N HIS A 207 -15.11 -1.47 2.98
CA HIS A 207 -14.79 -0.58 1.86
C HIS A 207 -14.60 0.85 2.38
N THR A 208 -13.62 1.04 3.27
CA THR A 208 -13.29 2.30 3.92
C THR A 208 -11.96 2.84 3.41
N ILE A 209 -11.71 4.14 3.61
CA ILE A 209 -10.47 4.76 3.19
C ILE A 209 -9.26 4.21 3.96
N GLU A 210 -9.45 3.89 5.24
CA GLU A 210 -8.40 3.36 6.12
C GLU A 210 -8.03 1.95 5.70
N HIS A 211 -9.02 1.10 5.41
CA HIS A 211 -8.76 -0.22 4.84
C HIS A 211 -7.96 -0.11 3.54
N HIS A 212 -8.41 0.75 2.63
CA HIS A 212 -7.70 0.97 1.37
C HIS A 212 -6.26 1.44 1.60
N ARG A 213 -6.06 2.43 2.48
CA ARG A 213 -4.73 2.95 2.83
C ARG A 213 -3.85 1.83 3.37
N GLN A 214 -4.34 1.03 4.30
CA GLN A 214 -3.59 -0.08 4.88
C GLN A 214 -3.23 -1.15 3.85
N ALA A 215 -4.17 -1.51 2.97
CA ALA A 215 -3.93 -2.47 1.90
C ALA A 215 -2.98 -1.95 0.81
N VAL A 216 -2.98 -0.63 0.53
CA VAL A 216 -2.03 0.02 -0.38
C VAL A 216 -0.62 -0.03 0.21
N TYR A 217 -0.44 0.41 1.46
CA TYR A 217 0.86 0.33 2.14
C TYR A 217 1.34 -1.12 2.22
N PHE A 218 0.48 -2.06 2.63
CA PHE A 218 0.82 -3.48 2.65
C PHE A 218 1.28 -3.99 1.27
N ALA A 219 0.54 -3.70 0.20
CA ALA A 219 0.90 -4.20 -1.12
C ALA A 219 2.18 -3.57 -1.71
N MET A 220 2.46 -2.31 -1.38
CA MET A 220 3.59 -1.55 -1.93
C MET A 220 4.87 -1.68 -1.11
N GLU A 221 4.76 -1.90 0.19
CA GLU A 221 5.89 -2.14 1.08
C GLU A 221 6.35 -3.60 0.97
N GLY A 222 7.67 -3.80 0.92
CA GLY A 222 8.29 -5.11 0.72
C GLY A 222 8.42 -5.92 2.02
N ASP A 223 9.07 -7.09 1.93
CA ASP A 223 9.14 -8.07 3.01
C ASP A 223 9.83 -7.60 4.31
N ASN A 224 10.42 -6.41 4.33
CA ASN A 224 11.14 -5.88 5.49
C ASN A 224 10.83 -4.41 5.82
N SER A 225 9.90 -3.75 5.10
CA SER A 225 9.62 -2.33 5.31
C SER A 225 8.36 -2.03 6.14
N GLY A 226 7.59 -3.06 6.50
CA GLY A 226 6.38 -2.92 7.32
C GLY A 226 5.35 -4.00 7.01
N ASP A 227 4.81 -4.65 8.01
CA ASP A 227 3.68 -5.59 7.86
C ASP A 227 2.35 -4.96 8.30
N TYR A 228 2.38 -3.96 9.18
CA TYR A 228 1.23 -3.15 9.57
C TYR A 228 1.68 -1.71 9.85
N PHE A 229 0.87 -0.74 9.51
CA PHE A 229 1.18 0.68 9.57
C PHE A 229 0.17 1.39 10.48
N ILE A 230 0.64 2.28 11.36
CA ILE A 230 -0.20 3.07 12.26
C ILE A 230 -0.13 4.54 11.83
N PHE A 231 -1.29 5.17 11.70
CA PHE A 231 -1.43 6.55 11.25
C PHE A 231 -2.03 7.45 12.33
N ASP A 232 -1.54 8.68 12.39
CA ASP A 232 -2.11 9.72 13.26
C ASP A 232 -3.20 10.47 12.51
N ASP A 233 -4.41 9.92 12.39
CA ASP A 233 -5.54 10.66 11.80
C ASP A 233 -6.13 11.71 12.77
N ILE A 234 -5.77 11.66 14.05
CA ILE A 234 -6.33 12.53 15.09
C ILE A 234 -5.59 13.86 15.22
N HIS A 235 -4.35 14.00 14.76
CA HIS A 235 -3.62 15.28 14.86
C HIS A 235 -4.38 16.44 14.23
N LEU A 236 -5.13 16.18 13.16
CA LEU A 236 -5.99 17.15 12.47
C LEU A 236 -7.21 17.59 13.28
N LEU A 237 -7.49 16.92 14.40
CA LEU A 237 -8.60 17.19 15.32
C LEU A 237 -8.12 17.71 16.68
N ARG A 238 -6.80 17.71 16.97
CA ARG A 238 -6.24 18.07 18.29
C ARG A 238 -6.54 19.51 18.71
N GLU A 239 -6.77 20.39 17.75
CA GLU A 239 -7.11 21.80 18.00
C GLU A 239 -8.62 22.04 18.18
N ILE A 240 -9.44 20.98 18.14
CA ILE A 240 -10.89 21.06 18.21
C ILE A 240 -11.37 20.32 19.47
N ASP A 241 -11.87 21.07 20.46
CA ASP A 241 -12.31 20.53 21.75
C ASP A 241 -13.43 19.47 21.62
N THR A 242 -14.32 19.61 20.63
CA THR A 242 -15.40 18.64 20.37
C THR A 242 -15.67 18.59 18.87
N PRO A 243 -14.96 17.72 18.12
CA PRO A 243 -15.11 17.67 16.68
C PRO A 243 -16.47 17.09 16.29
N THR A 244 -17.13 17.70 15.31
CA THR A 244 -18.36 17.18 14.71
C THR A 244 -18.06 15.90 13.92
N LEU A 245 -19.09 15.09 13.66
CA LEU A 245 -18.95 13.88 12.83
C LEU A 245 -18.39 14.20 11.43
N ASP A 246 -18.74 15.35 10.86
CA ASP A 246 -18.22 15.80 9.56
C ASP A 246 -16.75 16.19 9.62
N GLN A 247 -16.31 16.82 10.72
CA GLN A 247 -14.90 17.14 10.96
C GLN A 247 -14.08 15.86 11.12
N VAL A 248 -14.57 14.91 11.92
CA VAL A 248 -13.96 13.58 12.06
C VAL A 248 -13.87 12.90 10.69
N GLY A 249 -14.96 12.88 9.92
CA GLY A 249 -15.01 12.32 8.56
C GLY A 249 -14.04 12.98 7.58
N SER A 250 -13.79 14.28 7.74
CA SER A 250 -12.89 15.06 6.89
C SER A 250 -11.40 14.77 7.16
N CYS A 251 -11.05 14.27 8.34
CA CYS A 251 -9.68 13.92 8.73
C CYS A 251 -9.32 12.46 8.41
N ARG A 252 -10.31 11.61 8.15
CA ARG A 252 -10.12 10.20 7.79
C ARG A 252 -9.18 10.02 6.59
N GLY A 253 -8.16 9.19 6.78
CA GLY A 253 -7.21 8.84 5.73
C GLY A 253 -6.20 9.94 5.38
N LYS A 254 -6.06 10.98 6.22
CA LYS A 254 -5.10 12.10 6.02
C LYS A 254 -3.93 12.08 6.99
N GLY A 255 -3.99 11.24 8.02
CA GLY A 255 -2.97 11.12 9.04
C GLY A 255 -1.61 10.70 8.50
N ASP A 256 -0.56 11.28 9.09
CA ASP A 256 0.82 10.87 8.82
C ASP A 256 1.10 9.48 9.39
N LEU A 257 2.02 8.77 8.76
CA LEU A 257 2.50 7.48 9.25
C LEU A 257 3.38 7.68 10.49
N VAL A 258 2.95 7.16 11.64
CA VAL A 258 3.67 7.31 12.91
C VAL A 258 4.40 6.06 13.37
N ALA A 259 3.94 4.87 12.96
CA ALA A 259 4.65 3.64 13.28
C ALA A 259 4.52 2.58 12.18
N ARG A 260 5.56 1.75 12.07
CA ARG A 260 5.61 0.55 11.22
C ARG A 260 5.88 -0.66 12.09
N ILE A 261 4.96 -1.59 12.09
CA ILE A 261 5.08 -2.86 12.81
C ILE A 261 5.77 -3.85 11.88
N VAL A 262 6.95 -4.29 12.31
CA VAL A 262 7.74 -5.32 11.64
C VAL A 262 8.12 -6.32 12.71
N PRO A 263 7.38 -7.43 12.85
CA PRO A 263 7.78 -8.48 13.76
C PRO A 263 9.18 -8.96 13.38
N PRO A 264 10.06 -9.19 14.36
CA PRO A 264 11.41 -9.66 14.08
C PRO A 264 11.36 -11.00 13.35
N GLU A 265 12.23 -11.14 12.36
CA GLU A 265 12.53 -12.43 11.73
C GLU A 265 13.59 -13.09 12.60
N ASN A 266 13.20 -14.13 13.34
CA ASN A 266 14.13 -14.90 14.15
C ASN A 266 14.73 -16.02 13.29
N GLU A 267 16.01 -16.29 13.49
CA GLU A 267 16.73 -17.38 12.80
C GLU A 267 16.27 -18.78 13.26
N ASP A 268 15.52 -18.85 14.36
CA ASP A 268 14.88 -20.09 14.78
C ASP A 268 13.83 -20.51 13.74
N VAL A 269 14.11 -21.63 13.07
CA VAL A 269 13.24 -22.24 12.05
C VAL A 269 11.83 -22.53 12.57
N HIS A 270 11.66 -22.64 13.90
CA HIS A 270 10.37 -22.84 14.55
C HIS A 270 9.67 -21.54 14.97
N ASP A 271 10.33 -20.38 14.90
CA ASP A 271 9.70 -19.10 15.19
C ASP A 271 8.96 -18.55 13.97
N HIS A 272 7.68 -18.90 13.90
CA HIS A 272 6.79 -18.42 12.85
C HIS A 272 6.08 -17.11 13.22
N ARG A 273 6.61 -16.28 14.14
CA ARG A 273 5.93 -15.05 14.61
C ARG A 273 5.66 -14.05 13.48
N LYS A 274 6.64 -13.78 12.63
CA LYS A 274 6.47 -12.89 11.46
C LYS A 274 5.41 -13.43 10.50
N GLN A 275 5.45 -14.74 10.22
CA GLN A 275 4.45 -15.40 9.38
C GLN A 275 3.05 -15.35 10.00
N ARG A 276 2.93 -15.61 11.32
CA ARG A 276 1.67 -15.52 12.07
C ARG A 276 1.11 -14.11 12.02
N PHE A 277 1.94 -13.09 12.26
CA PHE A 277 1.52 -11.70 12.20
C PHE A 277 0.98 -11.32 10.81
N ARG A 278 1.70 -11.68 9.74
CA ARG A 278 1.24 -11.45 8.36
C ARG A 278 -0.07 -12.14 8.07
N LEU A 279 -0.23 -13.38 8.51
CA LEU A 279 -1.48 -14.11 8.36
C LEU A 279 -2.63 -13.40 9.09
N LEU A 280 -2.40 -12.88 10.30
CA LEU A 280 -3.39 -12.10 11.03
C LEU A 280 -3.73 -10.80 10.32
N VAL A 281 -2.74 -10.03 9.86
CA VAL A 281 -2.96 -8.80 9.05
C VAL A 281 -3.82 -9.11 7.83
N VAL A 282 -3.49 -10.16 7.07
CA VAL A 282 -4.27 -10.58 5.90
C VAL A 282 -5.71 -10.91 6.26
N ARG A 283 -5.93 -11.66 7.34
CA ARG A 283 -7.26 -12.07 7.79
C ARG A 283 -8.09 -10.89 8.29
N CYS A 284 -7.48 -10.00 9.07
CA CYS A 284 -8.11 -8.77 9.54
C CYS A 284 -8.47 -7.85 8.37
N LEU A 285 -7.58 -7.64 7.40
CA LEU A 285 -7.89 -6.84 6.20
C LEU A 285 -8.96 -7.50 5.33
N ASN A 286 -9.03 -8.83 5.26
CA ASN A 286 -10.05 -9.49 4.45
C ASN A 286 -11.43 -9.54 5.11
N SER A 287 -11.51 -9.67 6.43
CA SER A 287 -12.77 -10.01 7.12
C SER A 287 -13.10 -9.11 8.32
N GLY A 288 -12.14 -8.37 8.86
CA GLY A 288 -12.32 -7.54 10.05
C GLY A 288 -12.89 -8.32 11.24
N ALA A 289 -13.63 -7.64 12.12
CA ALA A 289 -14.33 -8.24 13.25
C ALA A 289 -15.76 -8.71 12.92
N SER A 290 -16.02 -9.08 11.65
CA SER A 290 -17.38 -9.40 11.18
C SER A 290 -17.95 -10.74 11.68
N ASN A 291 -17.09 -11.64 12.17
CA ASN A 291 -17.48 -12.95 12.71
C ASN A 291 -16.60 -13.32 13.91
N GLU A 292 -16.94 -14.39 14.62
CA GLU A 292 -16.21 -14.83 15.84
C GLU A 292 -14.72 -15.05 15.58
N GLN A 293 -14.37 -15.65 14.44
CA GLN A 293 -12.97 -15.91 14.11
C GLN A 293 -12.23 -14.62 13.76
N GLY A 294 -12.85 -13.70 13.02
CA GLY A 294 -12.29 -12.40 12.68
C GLY A 294 -12.09 -11.52 13.93
N LEU A 295 -12.99 -11.61 14.91
CA LEU A 295 -12.81 -10.98 16.22
C LEU A 295 -11.57 -11.52 16.94
N LYS A 296 -11.41 -12.85 17.01
CA LYS A 296 -10.21 -13.48 17.59
C LYS A 296 -8.94 -13.05 16.86
N ASP A 297 -8.98 -12.99 15.53
CA ASP A 297 -7.84 -12.56 14.73
C ASP A 297 -7.46 -11.09 15.02
N CYS A 298 -8.45 -10.20 15.18
CA CYS A 298 -8.20 -8.79 15.54
C CYS A 298 -7.60 -8.65 16.95
N ILE A 299 -8.07 -9.45 17.92
CA ILE A 299 -7.51 -9.49 19.28
C ILE A 299 -6.05 -9.96 19.26
N ASP A 300 -5.78 -11.08 18.57
CA ASP A 300 -4.43 -11.62 18.43
C ASP A 300 -3.50 -10.61 17.74
N LEU A 301 -3.97 -9.95 16.67
CA LEU A 301 -3.22 -8.92 15.96
C LEU A 301 -2.91 -7.73 16.88
N ALA A 302 -3.91 -7.20 17.59
CA ALA A 302 -3.75 -6.09 18.52
C ALA A 302 -2.74 -6.42 19.62
N ALA A 303 -2.79 -7.63 20.18
CA ALA A 303 -1.84 -8.10 21.19
C ALA A 303 -0.40 -8.14 20.66
N MET A 304 -0.20 -8.62 19.42
CA MET A 304 1.12 -8.64 18.79
C MET A 304 1.64 -7.23 18.48
N ILE A 305 0.78 -6.32 17.99
CA ILE A 305 1.13 -4.91 17.77
C ILE A 305 1.55 -4.26 19.09
N ARG A 306 0.74 -4.41 20.14
CA ARG A 306 1.06 -3.89 21.49
C ARG A 306 2.40 -4.42 21.97
N GLN A 307 2.64 -5.72 21.88
CA GLN A 307 3.90 -6.32 22.34
C GLN A 307 5.11 -5.74 21.60
N ASP A 308 5.01 -5.53 20.28
CA ASP A 308 6.08 -4.91 19.49
C ASP A 308 6.33 -3.45 19.94
N LEU A 309 5.27 -2.66 20.11
CA LEU A 309 5.36 -1.27 20.57
C LEU A 309 5.93 -1.16 22.00
N VAL A 310 5.51 -2.03 22.91
CA VAL A 310 6.05 -2.09 24.29
C VAL A 310 7.53 -2.43 24.26
N ASN A 311 7.94 -3.43 23.48
CA ASN A 311 9.35 -3.84 23.37
C ASN A 311 10.24 -2.71 22.82
N ARG A 312 9.68 -1.85 21.95
CA ARG A 312 10.37 -0.68 21.38
C ARG A 312 10.32 0.56 22.28
N GLY A 313 9.58 0.51 23.39
CA GLY A 313 9.36 1.67 24.25
C GLY A 313 8.48 2.77 23.62
N SER A 314 7.69 2.43 22.60
CA SER A 314 6.80 3.36 21.89
C SER A 314 5.33 3.22 22.26
N TRP A 315 5.00 2.36 23.23
CA TRP A 315 3.67 2.23 23.80
C TRP A 315 3.36 3.45 24.67
N SER A 316 2.44 4.30 24.22
CA SER A 316 2.07 5.58 24.84
C SER A 316 0.57 5.85 24.64
N GLU A 317 0.02 6.80 25.40
CA GLU A 317 -1.39 7.23 25.29
C GLU A 317 -1.76 7.65 23.86
N ASP A 318 -0.87 8.38 23.19
CA ASP A 318 -1.04 8.77 21.79
C ASP A 318 -1.13 7.53 20.88
N MET A 319 -0.22 6.58 21.05
CA MET A 319 -0.20 5.35 20.24
C MET A 319 -1.43 4.47 20.48
N ILE A 320 -1.91 4.39 21.73
CA ILE A 320 -3.15 3.71 22.09
C ILE A 320 -4.32 4.37 21.38
N THR A 321 -4.37 5.70 21.39
CA THR A 321 -5.43 6.50 20.73
C THR A 321 -5.43 6.25 19.22
N TYR A 322 -4.27 6.34 18.57
CA TYR A 322 -4.12 6.09 17.14
C TYR A 322 -4.58 4.67 16.77
N LEU A 323 -4.08 3.66 17.48
CA LEU A 323 -4.40 2.26 17.22
C LEU A 323 -5.89 1.97 17.44
N THR A 324 -6.48 2.55 18.49
CA THR A 324 -7.90 2.37 18.82
C THR A 324 -8.80 2.93 17.73
N MET A 325 -8.52 4.16 17.29
CA MET A 325 -9.28 4.78 16.20
C MET A 325 -9.12 4.00 14.90
N GLN A 326 -7.88 3.63 14.57
CA GLN A 326 -7.57 2.96 13.33
C GLN A 326 -8.21 1.57 13.25
N MET A 327 -8.06 0.70 14.26
CA MET A 327 -8.65 -0.65 14.22
C MET A 327 -10.18 -0.61 14.16
N LYS A 328 -10.81 0.39 14.76
CA LYS A 328 -12.25 0.60 14.65
C LYS A 328 -12.68 0.94 13.22
N GLN A 329 -11.91 1.79 12.53
CA GLN A 329 -12.23 2.26 11.18
C GLN A 329 -11.79 1.27 10.08
N GLU A 330 -10.72 0.51 10.31
CA GLU A 330 -10.16 -0.47 9.38
C GLU A 330 -10.86 -1.82 9.47
N PHE A 331 -11.20 -2.27 10.68
CA PHE A 331 -11.68 -3.63 10.94
C PHE A 331 -13.06 -3.69 11.58
N GLY A 332 -13.64 -2.56 12.00
CA GLY A 332 -14.82 -2.56 12.87
C GLY A 332 -14.53 -3.12 14.27
N PHE A 333 -13.27 -3.10 14.70
CA PHE A 333 -12.83 -3.68 15.96
C PHE A 333 -12.53 -2.60 17.01
N GLN A 334 -13.13 -2.72 18.19
CA GLN A 334 -12.84 -1.87 19.33
C GLN A 334 -11.80 -2.55 20.22
N LEU A 335 -10.68 -1.87 20.52
CA LEU A 335 -9.67 -2.42 21.43
C LEU A 335 -10.28 -2.64 22.83
N PRO A 336 -10.04 -3.81 23.44
CA PRO A 336 -10.40 -4.08 24.83
C PRO A 336 -9.68 -3.15 25.82
N GLU A 337 -10.36 -2.77 26.91
CA GLU A 337 -9.78 -1.87 27.92
C GLU A 337 -8.54 -2.43 28.63
N ASP A 338 -8.49 -3.74 28.85
CA ASP A 338 -7.36 -4.43 29.45
C ASP A 338 -6.11 -4.38 28.56
N MET A 339 -6.28 -4.28 27.24
CA MET A 339 -5.17 -4.08 26.30
C MET A 339 -4.65 -2.65 26.27
N MET A 340 -5.46 -1.66 26.69
CA MET A 340 -5.04 -0.26 26.72
C MET A 340 -4.14 0.07 27.93
N ARG A 341 -4.14 -0.78 28.96
CA ARG A 341 -3.39 -0.57 30.21
C ARG A 341 -1.94 -1.06 30.17
#